data_AF-A0A7T8HG38-F1
#
_entry.id   AF-A0A7T8HG38-F1
#
_cell.length_a   1.000
_cell.length_b   1.000
_cell.length_c   1.000
_cell.angle_alpha   90.00
_cell.angle_beta   90.00
_cell.angle_gamma   90.00
#
_symmetry.space_group_name_H-M   'P 1'
#
loop_
_entity.id
_entity.type
_entity.pdbx_description
1 polymer ?
#
loop_
_entity_poly.entity_id
_entity_poly.type
_entity_poly.pdbx_seq_one_letter_code
_entity_poly.pdbx_strand_id
1 'polypeptide(L)'
;TFPMNNYVFTQDGAPDHHVQKAHEFCKGNMASFWPADFWPSSSPDVNPLDFAVWCFLEGKTNKTSHTSVEALKATITKEWDNMSEDFIKTAVPPFVTY
;
A
#
# COMPACT_ATOMS: atom_id res chain seq x y z
N THR A 1 -14.07 3.10 10.16
CA THR A 1 -12.95 3.91 9.65
C THR A 1 -11.82 3.85 10.64
N PHE A 2 -10.55 3.94 10.19
CA PHE A 2 -9.40 4.16 11.08
C PHE A 2 -9.76 5.34 12.02
N PRO A 3 -9.51 5.24 13.34
CA PRO A 3 -10.26 5.99 14.34
C PRO A 3 -10.37 7.49 14.01
N MET A 4 -11.62 7.98 13.97
CA MET A 4 -11.98 9.39 13.80
C MET A 4 -11.42 10.08 12.54
N ASN A 5 -11.31 9.37 11.40
CA ASN A 5 -10.81 9.96 10.15
C ASN A 5 -9.36 10.51 10.30
N ASN A 6 -8.58 9.96 11.23
CA ASN A 6 -7.19 10.34 11.44
C ASN A 6 -6.26 9.52 10.53
N TYR A 7 -6.39 9.70 9.22
CA TYR A 7 -5.53 9.06 8.23
C TYR A 7 -5.43 9.88 6.93
N VAL A 8 -4.36 9.64 6.19
CA VAL A 8 -4.19 10.12 4.82
C VAL A 8 -4.14 8.91 3.90
N PHE A 9 -4.98 8.89 2.87
CA PHE A 9 -4.90 7.90 1.81
C PHE A 9 -3.78 8.27 0.83
N THR A 10 -2.94 7.29 0.47
CA THR A 10 -1.82 7.45 -0.44
C THR A 10 -1.80 6.32 -1.48
N GLN A 11 -1.34 6.63 -2.69
CA GLN A 11 -1.18 5.71 -3.82
C GLN A 11 0.01 6.15 -4.68
N ASP A 12 0.56 5.25 -5.49
CA ASP A 12 1.67 5.55 -6.40
C ASP A 12 1.21 6.35 -7.65
N GLY A 13 2.18 6.81 -8.44
CA GLY A 13 1.96 7.60 -9.66
C GLY A 13 1.56 6.79 -10.90
N ALA A 14 0.90 5.63 -10.75
CA ALA A 14 0.44 4.85 -11.90
C ALA A 14 -0.61 5.64 -12.71
N PRO A 15 -0.66 5.53 -14.06
CA PRO A 15 -1.56 6.34 -14.89
C PRO A 15 -3.04 6.31 -14.46
N ASP A 16 -3.52 5.15 -14.02
CA ASP A 16 -4.88 4.97 -13.54
C ASP A 16 -5.17 5.74 -12.24
N HIS A 17 -4.14 6.03 -11.44
CA HIS A 17 -4.26 6.84 -10.23
C HIS A 17 -4.26 8.35 -10.53
N HIS A 18 -3.79 8.78 -11.70
CA HIS A 18 -3.81 10.17 -12.14
C HIS A 18 -5.12 10.61 -12.80
N VAL A 19 -6.02 9.67 -13.13
CA VAL A 19 -7.27 10.02 -13.81
C VAL A 19 -8.14 10.89 -12.90
N GLN A 20 -8.69 11.97 -13.46
CA GLN A 20 -9.47 12.95 -12.71
C GLN A 20 -10.59 12.32 -11.89
N LYS A 21 -11.29 11.34 -12.47
CA LYS A 21 -12.38 10.63 -11.82
C LYS A 21 -11.93 9.90 -10.54
N ALA A 22 -10.75 9.29 -10.54
CA ALA A 22 -10.20 8.61 -9.36
C ALA A 22 -9.81 9.63 -8.27
N HIS A 23 -9.16 10.72 -8.67
CA HIS A 23 -8.83 11.83 -7.76
C HIS A 23 -10.06 12.47 -7.11
N GLU A 24 -11.11 12.77 -7.88
CA GLU A 24 -12.36 13.32 -7.37
C GLU A 24 -13.04 12.36 -6.40
N PHE A 25 -13.04 11.06 -6.72
CA PHE A 25 -13.54 10.04 -5.81
C PHE A 25 -12.76 10.03 -4.49
N CYS A 26 -11.43 10.00 -4.52
CA CYS A 26 -10.62 9.98 -3.28
C CYS A 26 -10.81 11.25 -2.46
N LYS A 27 -10.83 12.44 -3.09
CA LYS A 27 -11.07 13.72 -2.41
C LYS A 27 -12.44 13.79 -1.73
N GLY A 28 -13.47 13.18 -2.33
CA GLY A 28 -14.84 13.18 -1.79
C GLY A 28 -15.13 12.12 -0.74
N ASN A 29 -14.33 11.04 -0.67
CA ASN A 29 -14.64 9.85 0.12
C ASN A 29 -13.58 9.49 1.19
N MET A 30 -12.38 10.05 1.12
CA MET A 30 -11.32 9.80 2.10
C MET A 30 -11.21 10.94 3.10
N ALA A 31 -10.76 10.64 4.32
CA ALA A 31 -10.51 11.65 5.35
C ALA A 31 -9.49 12.71 4.92
N SER A 32 -8.40 12.26 4.30
CA SER A 32 -7.40 13.06 3.62
C SER A 32 -6.80 12.22 2.50
N PHE A 33 -6.24 12.87 1.48
CA PHE A 33 -5.74 12.22 0.29
C PHE A 33 -4.50 12.94 -0.24
N TRP A 34 -3.41 12.20 -0.43
CA TRP A 34 -2.27 12.69 -1.20
C TRP A 34 -2.50 12.47 -2.69
N PRO A 35 -2.40 13.53 -3.51
CA PRO A 35 -2.55 13.40 -4.95
C PRO A 35 -1.40 12.57 -5.54
N ALA A 36 -1.62 11.98 -6.72
CA ALA A 36 -0.67 11.08 -7.35
C ALA A 36 0.70 11.71 -7.70
N ASP A 37 0.81 13.05 -7.72
CA ASP A 37 2.05 13.80 -7.91
C ASP A 37 2.82 14.08 -6.61
N PHE A 38 2.33 13.61 -5.46
CA PHE A 38 3.05 13.72 -4.17
C PHE A 38 4.34 12.91 -4.16
N TRP A 39 4.34 11.74 -4.79
CA TRP A 39 5.52 10.88 -4.87
C TRP A 39 6.37 11.23 -6.09
N PRO A 40 7.72 11.21 -5.97
CA PRO A 40 8.56 11.31 -7.15
C PRO A 40 8.31 10.12 -8.07
N SER A 41 8.35 10.35 -9.38
CA SER A 41 8.16 9.31 -10.39
C SER A 41 9.15 8.17 -10.18
N SER A 42 8.70 6.92 -10.39
CA SER A 42 9.56 5.72 -10.32
C SER A 42 10.30 5.54 -9.00
N SER A 43 9.67 5.93 -7.88
CA SER A 43 10.25 5.81 -6.53
C SER A 43 9.50 4.77 -5.68
N PRO A 44 9.63 3.47 -5.98
CA PRO A 44 9.03 2.42 -5.14
C PRO A 44 9.67 2.35 -3.76
N ASP A 45 10.89 2.89 -3.61
CA ASP A 45 11.65 2.96 -2.36
C ASP A 45 11.02 3.88 -1.31
N VAL A 46 10.14 4.81 -1.71
CA VAL A 46 9.45 5.71 -0.79
C VAL A 46 8.01 5.29 -0.47
N ASN A 47 7.44 4.34 -1.21
CA ASN A 47 6.09 3.82 -0.97
C ASN A 47 6.13 2.63 0.01
N PRO A 48 5.62 2.77 1.26
CA PRO A 48 5.63 1.68 2.25
C PRO A 48 4.95 0.40 1.78
N LEU A 49 3.96 0.52 0.89
CA LEU A 49 3.29 -0.64 0.32
C LEU A 49 4.27 -1.44 -0.57
N ASP A 50 5.09 -0.77 -1.38
CA ASP A 50 6.00 -1.41 -2.33
C ASP A 50 7.27 -1.94 -1.63
N PHE A 51 8.01 -1.08 -0.93
CA PHE A 51 9.32 -1.48 -0.39
C PHE A 51 9.23 -2.40 0.83
N ALA A 52 8.11 -2.40 1.58
CA ALA A 52 7.98 -3.20 2.79
C ALA A 52 6.91 -4.30 2.65
N VAL A 53 5.65 -3.94 2.44
CA VAL A 53 4.55 -4.92 2.45
C VAL A 53 4.67 -5.90 1.28
N TRP A 54 4.78 -5.40 0.05
CA TRP A 54 4.94 -6.25 -1.13
C TRP A 54 6.25 -7.03 -1.11
N CYS A 55 7.37 -6.38 -0.80
CA CYS A 55 8.66 -7.07 -0.65
C CYS A 55 8.60 -8.22 0.37
N PHE A 56 7.94 -8.03 1.51
CA PHE A 56 7.77 -9.09 2.51
C PHE A 56 6.93 -10.23 1.96
N LEU A 57 5.75 -9.93 1.40
CA LEU A 57 4.82 -10.94 0.93
C LEU A 57 5.42 -11.75 -0.22
N GLU A 58 5.97 -11.09 -1.23
CA GLU A 58 6.66 -11.75 -2.34
C GLU A 58 7.82 -12.61 -1.85
N GLY A 59 8.63 -12.08 -0.92
CA GLY A 59 9.75 -12.81 -0.34
C GLY A 59 9.31 -14.07 0.42
N LYS A 60 8.08 -14.13 0.93
CA LYS A 60 7.53 -15.30 1.62
C LYS A 60 6.83 -16.26 0.66
N THR A 61 6.00 -15.74 -0.23
CA THR A 61 5.12 -16.54 -1.11
C THR A 61 5.88 -17.15 -2.29
N ASN A 62 6.91 -16.47 -2.82
CA ASN A 62 7.67 -16.93 -4.00
C ASN A 62 8.75 -17.96 -3.66
N LYS A 63 8.90 -18.36 -2.39
CA LYS A 63 9.81 -19.45 -1.98
C LYS A 63 9.37 -20.82 -2.50
N THR A 64 8.10 -20.96 -2.87
CA THR A 64 7.52 -22.19 -3.38
C THR A 64 6.59 -21.89 -4.56
N SER A 65 6.50 -22.81 -5.51
CA SER A 65 5.51 -22.72 -6.58
C SER A 65 4.10 -23.01 -6.06
N HIS A 66 3.09 -22.40 -6.68
CA HIS A 66 1.68 -22.56 -6.36
C HIS A 66 0.97 -23.26 -7.52
N THR A 67 0.11 -24.22 -7.20
CA THR A 67 -0.58 -25.04 -8.21
C THR A 67 -1.80 -24.35 -8.83
N SER A 68 -2.32 -23.31 -8.20
CA SER A 68 -3.43 -22.51 -8.70
C SER A 68 -3.41 -21.09 -8.13
N VAL A 69 -4.25 -20.21 -8.69
CA VAL A 69 -4.46 -18.85 -8.19
C VAL A 69 -5.02 -18.87 -6.76
N GLU A 70 -5.88 -19.83 -6.44
CA GLU A 70 -6.47 -20.00 -5.10
C GLU A 70 -5.40 -20.41 -4.08
N ALA A 71 -4.48 -21.30 -4.45
CA ALA A 71 -3.36 -21.67 -3.61
C ALA A 71 -2.43 -20.48 -3.33
N LEU A 72 -2.15 -19.67 -4.36
CA LEU A 72 -1.38 -18.43 -4.21
C LEU A 72 -2.09 -17.43 -3.29
N LYS A 73 -3.38 -17.18 -3.51
CA LYS A 73 -4.20 -16.30 -2.66
C LYS A 73 -4.21 -16.75 -1.21
N ALA A 74 -4.39 -18.06 -0.95
CA ALA A 74 -4.37 -18.62 0.39
C ALA A 74 -3.00 -18.45 1.08
N THR A 75 -1.90 -18.51 0.32
CA THR A 75 -0.56 -18.24 0.86
C THR A 75 -0.37 -16.76 1.16
N ILE A 76 -0.78 -15.85 0.27
CA ILE A 76 -0.70 -14.39 0.48
C ILE A 76 -1.53 -14.01 1.73
N THR A 77 -2.82 -14.35 1.73
CA THR A 77 -3.57 -14.91 2.87
C THR A 77 -2.87 -14.98 4.21
N LYS A 78 -2.31 -16.17 4.42
CA LYS A 78 -1.58 -16.59 5.59
C LYS A 78 -0.38 -15.69 5.92
N GLU A 79 0.42 -15.30 4.94
CA GLU A 79 1.63 -14.50 5.20
C GLU A 79 1.29 -13.05 5.57
N TRP A 80 0.18 -12.50 5.08
CA TRP A 80 -0.38 -11.25 5.54
C TRP A 80 -0.78 -11.32 7.01
N ASP A 81 -1.52 -12.36 7.42
CA ASP A 81 -1.94 -12.54 8.81
C ASP A 81 -0.76 -12.78 9.77
N ASN A 82 0.36 -13.28 9.25
CA ASN A 82 1.61 -13.46 10.00
C ASN A 82 2.49 -12.19 10.04
N MET A 83 2.17 -11.15 9.27
CA MET A 83 2.92 -9.89 9.27
C MET A 83 2.59 -9.11 10.54
N SER A 84 3.60 -8.73 11.32
CA SER A 84 3.36 -7.98 12.55
C SER A 84 2.96 -6.54 12.26
N GLU A 85 2.09 -5.99 13.09
CA GLU A 85 1.70 -4.58 13.00
C GLU A 85 2.92 -3.65 13.22
N ASP A 86 3.85 -4.04 14.09
CA ASP A 86 5.08 -3.29 14.35
C ASP A 86 6.00 -3.22 13.12
N PHE A 87 6.03 -4.24 12.28
CA PHE A 87 6.74 -4.21 11.00
C PHE A 87 6.18 -3.12 10.10
N ILE A 88 4.84 -3.05 9.97
CA ILE A 88 4.16 -2.03 9.16
C ILE A 88 4.41 -0.64 9.74
N LYS A 89 4.28 -0.45 11.05
CA LYS A 89 4.54 0.83 11.72
C LYS A 89 5.97 1.33 11.51
N THR A 90 6.95 0.44 11.51
CA THR A 90 8.35 0.77 11.28
C THR A 90 8.61 1.16 9.83
N ALA A 91 7.86 0.57 8.89
CA ALA A 91 7.97 0.86 7.47
C ALA A 91 7.28 2.17 7.06
N VAL A 92 6.45 2.78 7.89
CA VAL A 92 5.83 4.08 7.57
C VAL A 92 6.76 5.20 8.05
N PRO A 93 7.37 5.98 7.14
CA PRO A 93 8.16 7.15 7.53
C PRO A 93 7.32 8.12 8.38
N PRO A 94 7.95 8.87 9.29
CA PRO A 94 7.30 10.02 9.91
C PRO A 94 7.12 11.09 8.82
N PHE A 95 6.01 11.02 8.09
CA PHE A 95 5.63 12.08 7.17
C PHE A 95 5.15 13.27 8.00
N VAL A 96 5.96 14.34 8.01
CA VAL A 96 5.56 15.61 8.60
C VAL A 96 4.51 16.21 7.67
N THR A 97 3.25 16.16 8.08
CA THR A 97 2.20 16.97 7.47
C THR A 97 2.47 18.42 7.86
N TYR A 98 2.96 19.24 6.92
CA TYR A 98 3.00 20.69 7.07
C TYR A 98 1.61 21.31 6.93
#